data_AF-A0A819SQC1-F1
#
_entry.id   AF-A0A819SQC1-F1
#
_cell.length_a   1.000
_cell.length_b   1.000
_cell.length_c   1.000
_cell.angle_alpha   90.00
_cell.angle_beta   90.00
_cell.angle_gamma   90.00
#
_symmetry.space_group_name_H-M   'P 1'
#
loop_
_entity.id
_entity.type
_entity.pdbx_description
1 polymer ?
#
loop_
_entity_poly.entity_id
_entity_poly.type
_entity_poly.pdbx_seq_one_letter_code
_entity_poly.pdbx_strand_id
1 'polypeptide(L)'
;MIILIRIVFNSCYAPTITLIPSQSSLASPLQFRRSQDFSISSIIGFNCNGSLARKTQWTVKNCTSSSCLSQIQLNEKVITTLSEFYAPAKTFAYGIYELTLTVTMTKSPTLKSSSSAYVRITPTGITANPVELGTSMVTRGHQQNLLLDPGAYSVDPDEDSFNASKWKYEYYCRIYDESYNFPNLQGILLSIDDPRIDPLNPSCLTSRSDNGTQLIFGNLTLSPKSSLTILAGSLQSNQTYQFMVYMENRQNSSVQATGYVLVTVTDTQPQLVAVGCVIGVMCVPNQEFQVLNPTTQVALFTVCVDICPIILNISW
;
A
#
# COMPACT_ATOMS: atom_id res chain seq x y z
N MET A 1 -64.94 48.75 8.67
CA MET A 1 -64.43 47.48 8.11
C MET A 1 -63.00 47.31 8.59
N ILE A 2 -62.75 46.42 9.55
CA ILE A 2 -61.41 46.18 10.11
C ILE A 2 -60.78 45.06 9.29
N ILE A 3 -59.70 45.36 8.58
CA ILE A 3 -58.90 44.36 7.85
C ILE A 3 -57.91 43.76 8.84
N LEU A 4 -58.16 42.53 9.25
CA LEU A 4 -57.22 41.71 10.01
C LEU A 4 -56.20 41.11 9.04
N ILE A 5 -55.00 41.70 8.97
CA ILE A 5 -53.88 41.13 8.24
C ILE A 5 -53.20 40.08 9.14
N ARG A 6 -53.37 38.79 8.80
CA ARG A 6 -52.66 37.70 9.46
C ARG A 6 -51.32 37.49 8.77
N ILE A 7 -50.25 38.06 9.32
CA ILE A 7 -48.88 37.81 8.85
C ILE A 7 -48.45 36.44 9.38
N VAL A 8 -48.41 35.43 8.51
CA VAL A 8 -47.85 34.10 8.86
C VAL A 8 -46.35 34.14 8.57
N PHE A 9 -45.54 34.22 9.61
CA PHE A 9 -44.09 34.02 9.47
C PHE A 9 -43.82 32.52 9.25
N ASN A 10 -43.46 32.14 8.03
CA ASN A 10 -42.84 30.83 7.81
C ASN A 10 -41.40 30.92 8.33
N SER A 11 -41.19 30.49 9.57
CA SER A 11 -39.86 30.41 10.18
C SER A 11 -39.05 29.32 9.49
N CYS A 12 -38.08 29.71 8.67
CA CYS A 12 -37.07 28.82 8.13
C CYS A 12 -35.75 29.09 8.85
N TYR A 13 -35.12 28.02 9.33
CA TYR A 13 -33.84 28.09 10.02
C TYR A 13 -32.71 27.66 9.08
N ALA A 14 -31.48 28.07 9.43
CA ALA A 14 -30.29 27.58 8.75
C ALA A 14 -30.19 26.05 8.90
N PRO A 15 -29.74 25.32 7.87
CA PRO A 15 -29.68 23.86 7.90
C PRO A 15 -28.71 23.36 8.98
N THR A 16 -28.99 22.21 9.58
CA THR A 16 -28.02 21.54 10.46
C THR A 16 -27.19 20.56 9.64
N ILE A 17 -25.88 20.54 9.85
CA ILE A 17 -24.96 19.68 9.09
C ILE A 17 -24.18 18.82 10.06
N THR A 18 -24.23 17.51 9.85
CA THR A 18 -23.41 16.53 10.55
C THR A 18 -22.57 15.78 9.53
N LEU A 19 -21.25 15.80 9.69
CA LEU A 19 -20.31 15.09 8.80
C LEU A 19 -19.97 13.71 9.37
N ILE A 20 -19.78 12.75 8.47
CA ILE A 20 -19.44 11.35 8.78
C ILE A 20 -18.20 10.96 7.99
N PRO A 21 -17.15 10.41 8.63
CA PRO A 21 -17.07 10.13 10.08
C PRO A 21 -16.96 11.42 10.92
N SER A 22 -17.64 11.43 12.06
CA SER A 22 -17.71 12.58 12.97
C SER A 22 -16.49 12.66 13.91
N GLN A 23 -16.31 13.80 14.60
CA GLN A 23 -15.30 14.02 15.66
C GLN A 23 -13.85 14.21 15.20
N SER A 24 -13.63 14.75 14.00
CA SER A 24 -12.30 15.22 13.60
C SER A 24 -12.01 16.62 14.13
N SER A 25 -10.77 16.89 14.52
CA SER A 25 -10.27 18.25 14.81
C SER A 25 -8.89 18.43 14.21
N LEU A 26 -8.38 19.67 14.18
CA LEU A 26 -6.99 19.90 13.75
C LEU A 26 -5.97 19.12 14.60
N ALA A 27 -6.25 18.95 15.90
CA ALA A 27 -5.41 18.20 16.83
C ALA A 27 -5.52 16.68 16.64
N SER A 28 -6.69 16.19 16.24
CA SER A 28 -6.96 14.77 15.98
C SER A 28 -7.68 14.60 14.64
N PRO A 29 -6.95 14.69 13.52
CA PRO A 29 -7.52 14.53 12.19
C PRO A 29 -7.73 13.05 11.85
N LEU A 30 -8.71 12.76 10.99
CA LEU A 30 -8.93 11.44 10.43
C LEU A 30 -7.75 11.05 9.54
N GLN A 31 -7.20 9.85 9.68
CA GLN A 31 -6.02 9.43 8.92
C GLN A 31 -6.40 8.59 7.71
N PHE A 32 -5.89 8.98 6.55
CA PHE A 32 -6.03 8.24 5.29
C PHE A 32 -4.67 8.10 4.63
N ARG A 33 -4.37 6.91 4.10
CA ARG A 33 -3.15 6.69 3.31
C ARG A 33 -3.29 7.38 1.96
N ARG A 34 -2.19 7.86 1.38
CA ARG A 34 -2.24 8.56 0.10
C ARG A 34 -2.68 7.65 -1.05
N SER A 35 -2.41 6.35 -0.98
CA SER A 35 -2.87 5.37 -1.98
C SER A 35 -4.33 4.92 -1.78
N GLN A 36 -5.04 5.48 -0.79
CA GLN A 36 -6.40 5.09 -0.44
C GLN A 36 -7.40 6.16 -0.84
N ASP A 37 -8.52 5.72 -1.42
CA ASP A 37 -9.71 6.54 -1.62
C ASP A 37 -10.39 6.83 -0.27
N PHE A 38 -10.98 8.01 -0.13
CA PHE A 38 -11.82 8.30 1.03
C PHE A 38 -13.02 9.15 0.67
N SER A 39 -14.04 9.07 1.53
CA SER A 39 -15.19 9.96 1.44
C SER A 39 -15.63 10.51 2.79
N ILE A 40 -16.18 11.71 2.75
CA ILE A 40 -16.84 12.36 3.88
C ILE A 40 -18.29 12.60 3.48
N SER A 41 -19.19 11.88 4.14
CA SER A 41 -20.63 11.99 3.93
C SER A 41 -21.23 13.07 4.84
N SER A 42 -22.37 13.64 4.43
CA SER A 42 -23.11 14.59 5.27
C SER A 42 -24.56 14.20 5.45
N ILE A 43 -25.05 14.36 6.68
CA ILE A 43 -26.46 14.38 7.02
C ILE A 43 -26.85 15.85 7.17
N ILE A 44 -27.81 16.29 6.36
CA ILE A 44 -28.27 17.69 6.35
C ILE A 44 -29.73 17.73 6.81
N GLY A 45 -29.97 18.31 7.98
CA GLY A 45 -31.30 18.54 8.53
C GLY A 45 -31.87 19.89 8.12
N PHE A 46 -33.14 19.93 7.75
CA PHE A 46 -33.85 21.17 7.40
C PHE A 46 -35.02 21.39 8.35
N ASN A 47 -35.14 22.62 8.85
CA ASN A 47 -36.30 23.06 9.61
C ASN A 47 -36.89 24.28 8.90
N CYS A 48 -37.76 24.02 7.92
CA CYS A 48 -38.39 25.03 7.09
C CYS A 48 -39.68 24.45 6.50
N ASN A 49 -40.80 25.16 6.66
CA ASN A 49 -42.09 24.78 6.06
C ASN A 49 -42.19 25.11 4.56
N GLY A 50 -41.13 25.66 3.98
CA GLY A 50 -41.04 26.07 2.58
C GLY A 50 -40.26 25.07 1.70
N SER A 51 -39.72 25.59 0.60
CA SER A 51 -38.92 24.80 -0.34
C SER A 51 -37.60 24.33 0.27
N LEU A 52 -37.30 23.03 0.14
CA LEU A 52 -36.04 22.39 0.57
C LEU A 52 -34.90 22.49 -0.47
N ALA A 53 -35.11 23.23 -1.56
CA ALA A 53 -34.10 23.44 -2.59
C ALA A 53 -32.82 24.07 -2.02
N ARG A 54 -31.67 23.44 -2.26
CA ARG A 54 -30.39 23.77 -1.64
C ARG A 54 -29.26 23.79 -2.66
N LYS A 55 -28.19 24.53 -2.33
CA LYS A 55 -26.88 24.45 -2.98
C LYS A 55 -25.85 23.98 -1.96
N THR A 56 -25.09 22.96 -2.34
CA THR A 56 -24.01 22.37 -1.57
C THR A 56 -22.69 22.72 -2.24
N GLN A 57 -21.70 23.10 -1.45
CA GLN A 57 -20.36 23.40 -1.95
C GLN A 57 -19.32 22.98 -0.91
N TRP A 58 -18.40 22.11 -1.33
CA TRP A 58 -17.20 21.76 -0.58
C TRP A 58 -16.08 22.75 -0.91
N THR A 59 -15.34 23.13 0.13
CA THR A 59 -14.07 23.85 0.02
C THR A 59 -13.01 23.11 0.83
N VAL A 60 -11.76 23.15 0.35
CA VAL A 60 -10.64 22.47 1.00
C VAL A 60 -9.53 23.45 1.25
N LYS A 61 -8.95 23.39 2.45
CA LYS A 61 -7.79 24.20 2.84
C LYS A 61 -6.69 23.28 3.32
N ASN A 62 -5.44 23.63 2.99
CA ASN A 62 -4.27 22.96 3.56
C ASN A 62 -3.98 23.57 4.93
N CYS A 63 -3.66 22.73 5.92
CA CYS A 63 -3.42 23.14 7.29
C CYS A 63 -2.00 22.82 7.74
N THR A 64 -1.45 23.77 8.49
CA THR A 64 -0.27 23.58 9.34
C THR A 64 -0.70 23.00 10.69
N SER A 65 0.26 22.70 11.57
CA SER A 65 -0.03 22.19 12.92
C SER A 65 -0.87 23.14 13.79
N SER A 66 -0.92 24.43 13.45
CA SER A 66 -1.60 25.46 14.24
C SER A 66 -2.73 26.20 13.52
N SER A 67 -2.74 26.22 12.18
CA SER A 67 -3.73 26.99 11.41
C SER A 67 -3.91 26.48 9.99
N CYS A 68 -5.09 26.74 9.41
CA CYS A 68 -5.39 26.43 8.01
C CYS A 68 -5.14 27.63 7.10
N LEU A 69 -4.42 27.37 6.00
CA LEU A 69 -4.04 28.34 4.99
C LEU A 69 -5.19 28.61 4.00
N SER A 70 -4.88 29.28 2.89
CA SER A 70 -5.82 29.57 1.82
C SER A 70 -6.40 28.29 1.19
N GLN A 71 -7.58 28.45 0.61
CA GLN A 71 -8.26 27.39 -0.13
C GLN A 71 -7.36 26.88 -1.26
N ILE A 72 -7.26 25.56 -1.36
CA ILE A 72 -6.53 24.91 -2.45
C ILE A 72 -7.43 24.73 -3.66
N GLN A 73 -6.84 24.84 -4.84
CA GLN A 73 -7.51 24.46 -6.08
C GLN A 73 -7.51 22.94 -6.18
N LEU A 74 -8.71 22.35 -6.24
CA LEU A 74 -8.87 20.91 -6.42
C LEU A 74 -8.81 20.57 -7.91
N ASN A 75 -8.34 19.37 -8.22
CA ASN A 75 -8.45 18.81 -9.56
C ASN A 75 -9.93 18.74 -9.97
N GLU A 76 -10.24 19.00 -11.24
CA GLU A 76 -11.60 18.93 -11.81
C GLU A 76 -12.27 17.56 -11.62
N LYS A 77 -11.49 16.50 -11.37
CA LYS A 77 -11.99 15.17 -11.03
C LYS A 77 -12.74 15.12 -9.68
N VAL A 78 -12.50 16.07 -8.77
CA VAL A 78 -13.15 16.11 -7.45
C VAL A 78 -14.44 16.92 -7.54
N ILE A 79 -15.58 16.23 -7.44
CA ILE A 79 -16.89 16.88 -7.46
C ILE A 79 -17.16 17.51 -6.10
N THR A 80 -17.34 18.83 -6.08
CA THR A 80 -17.52 19.61 -4.84
C THR A 80 -18.96 20.03 -4.57
N THR A 81 -19.90 19.71 -5.46
CA THR A 81 -21.29 20.18 -5.36
C THR A 81 -22.25 19.16 -4.74
N LEU A 82 -21.78 17.99 -4.34
CA LEU A 82 -22.60 16.92 -3.75
C LEU A 82 -22.63 17.01 -2.22
N SER A 83 -23.55 16.26 -1.59
CA SER A 83 -23.59 16.09 -0.13
C SER A 83 -22.47 15.19 0.40
N GLU A 84 -21.87 14.38 -0.46
CA GLU A 84 -20.69 13.57 -0.16
C GLU A 84 -19.49 14.18 -0.86
N PHE A 85 -18.38 14.29 -0.12
CA PHE A 85 -17.08 14.57 -0.69
C PHE A 85 -16.37 13.25 -0.94
N TYR A 86 -15.99 12.98 -2.18
CA TYR A 86 -15.19 11.80 -2.53
C TYR A 86 -13.86 12.25 -3.13
N ALA A 87 -12.78 11.69 -2.61
CA ALA A 87 -11.43 11.92 -3.09
C ALA A 87 -10.78 10.59 -3.48
N PRO A 88 -10.44 10.42 -4.78
CA PRO A 88 -9.64 9.30 -5.23
C PRO A 88 -8.25 9.31 -4.59
N ALA A 89 -7.60 8.14 -4.57
CA ALA A 89 -6.21 7.96 -4.22
C ALA A 89 -5.30 8.95 -4.99
N LYS A 90 -4.19 9.34 -4.34
CA LYS A 90 -3.18 10.26 -4.86
C LYS A 90 -3.66 11.69 -5.18
N THR A 91 -4.93 12.02 -4.90
CA THR A 91 -5.48 13.38 -5.11
C THR A 91 -4.78 14.45 -4.27
N PHE A 92 -4.43 14.11 -3.03
CA PHE A 92 -3.82 15.04 -2.09
C PHE A 92 -2.34 14.70 -1.84
N ALA A 93 -1.53 15.73 -1.61
CA ALA A 93 -0.18 15.58 -1.08
C ALA A 93 -0.22 15.29 0.44
N TYR A 94 0.90 14.82 1.01
CA TYR A 94 0.99 14.61 2.46
C TYR A 94 0.74 15.90 3.23
N GLY A 95 -0.05 15.81 4.30
CA GLY A 95 -0.42 16.99 5.09
C GLY A 95 -1.76 16.84 5.79
N ILE A 96 -2.19 17.91 6.45
CA ILE A 96 -3.50 17.99 7.10
C ILE A 96 -4.38 18.93 6.28
N TYR A 97 -5.64 18.58 6.07
CA TYR A 97 -6.59 19.38 5.31
C TYR A 97 -7.87 19.59 6.10
N GLU A 98 -8.43 20.78 5.98
CA GLU A 98 -9.79 21.11 6.41
C GLU A 98 -10.73 21.02 5.20
N LEU A 99 -11.74 20.17 5.30
CA LEU A 99 -12.81 20.03 4.33
C LEU A 99 -14.07 20.67 4.89
N THR A 100 -14.51 21.79 4.32
CA THR A 100 -15.70 22.51 4.77
C THR A 100 -16.84 22.32 3.79
N LEU A 101 -17.94 21.70 4.23
CA LEU A 101 -19.19 21.70 3.50
C LEU A 101 -19.98 22.95 3.86
N THR A 102 -20.34 23.74 2.85
CA THR A 102 -21.29 24.84 2.99
C THR A 102 -22.60 24.50 2.29
N VAL A 103 -23.71 24.63 3.01
CA VAL A 103 -25.05 24.43 2.48
C VAL A 103 -25.81 25.75 2.54
N THR A 104 -26.33 26.18 1.40
CA THR A 104 -27.09 27.42 1.26
C THR A 104 -28.49 27.11 0.75
N MET A 105 -29.52 27.66 1.40
CA MET A 105 -30.91 27.54 0.93
C MET A 105 -31.12 28.39 -0.33
N THR A 106 -31.73 27.82 -1.37
CA THR A 106 -31.84 28.49 -2.67
C THR A 106 -32.83 29.67 -2.65
N LYS A 107 -33.96 29.51 -1.94
CA LYS A 107 -34.97 30.57 -1.80
C LYS A 107 -34.62 31.62 -0.74
N SER A 108 -33.67 31.32 0.14
CA SER A 108 -33.24 32.22 1.22
C SER A 108 -31.73 32.12 1.38
N PRO A 109 -30.92 32.73 0.49
CA PRO A 109 -29.46 32.57 0.47
C PRO A 109 -28.75 33.05 1.73
N THR A 110 -29.42 33.85 2.56
CA THR A 110 -28.96 34.28 3.89
C THR A 110 -28.94 33.13 4.90
N LEU A 111 -29.76 32.10 4.70
CA LEU A 111 -29.77 30.88 5.50
C LEU A 111 -28.74 29.91 4.96
N LYS A 112 -27.52 30.03 5.51
CA LYS A 112 -26.39 29.15 5.22
C LYS A 112 -25.83 28.55 6.50
N SER A 113 -25.31 27.33 6.37
CA SER A 113 -24.55 26.67 7.43
C SER A 113 -23.32 26.03 6.85
N SER A 114 -22.29 25.90 7.68
CA SER A 114 -21.06 25.23 7.32
C SER A 114 -20.64 24.26 8.42
N SER A 115 -20.00 23.16 8.02
CA SER A 115 -19.37 22.22 8.94
C SER A 115 -18.06 21.75 8.34
N SER A 116 -17.06 21.49 9.18
CA SER A 116 -15.71 21.12 8.77
C SER A 116 -15.33 19.74 9.28
N ALA A 117 -14.60 18.99 8.45
CA ALA A 117 -13.88 17.78 8.84
C ALA A 117 -12.37 17.98 8.59
N TYR A 118 -11.54 17.36 9.43
CA TYR A 118 -10.09 17.41 9.32
C TYR A 118 -9.54 16.04 8.96
N VAL A 119 -8.75 15.99 7.90
CA VAL A 119 -8.12 14.75 7.42
C VAL A 119 -6.61 14.92 7.35
N ARG A 120 -5.86 13.86 7.62
CA ARG A 120 -4.41 13.78 7.47
C ARG A 120 -4.09 12.71 6.44
N ILE A 121 -3.38 13.14 5.40
CA ILE A 121 -2.86 12.26 4.36
C ILE A 121 -1.48 11.79 4.78
N THR A 122 -1.34 10.48 4.97
CA THR A 122 -0.10 9.83 5.40
C THR A 122 0.51 8.98 4.28
N PRO A 123 1.82 8.72 4.33
CA PRO A 123 2.47 7.81 3.38
C PRO A 123 1.86 6.40 3.43
N THR A 124 1.73 5.77 2.27
CA THR A 124 1.45 4.36 2.12
C THR A 124 2.77 3.60 2.22
N GLY A 125 2.82 2.57 3.06
CA GLY A 125 4.02 1.73 3.17
C GLY A 125 4.43 1.14 1.82
N ILE A 126 5.74 0.94 1.65
CA ILE A 126 6.31 0.32 0.43
C ILE A 126 6.02 -1.17 0.42
N THR A 127 5.70 -1.69 -0.76
CA THR A 127 5.57 -3.13 -0.98
C THR A 127 6.88 -3.64 -1.58
N ALA A 128 7.67 -4.36 -0.77
CA ALA A 128 8.92 -4.96 -1.19
C ALA A 128 8.66 -6.30 -1.88
N ASN A 129 8.96 -6.40 -3.17
CA ASN A 129 8.73 -7.62 -3.95
C ASN A 129 10.07 -8.19 -4.42
N PRO A 130 10.57 -9.29 -3.84
CA PRO A 130 11.81 -9.90 -4.29
C PRO A 130 11.76 -10.40 -5.74
N VAL A 131 10.57 -10.78 -6.21
CA VAL A 131 10.31 -11.37 -7.53
C VAL A 131 9.11 -10.70 -8.18
N GLU A 132 8.95 -10.90 -9.49
CA GLU A 132 7.88 -10.30 -10.27
C GLU A 132 6.48 -10.63 -9.74
N LEU A 133 5.53 -9.71 -9.96
CA LEU A 133 4.11 -9.85 -9.65
C LEU A 133 3.77 -10.05 -8.16
N GLY A 134 4.69 -9.73 -7.24
CA GLY A 134 4.46 -9.92 -5.80
C GLY A 134 4.27 -11.39 -5.43
N THR A 135 4.89 -12.28 -6.18
CA THR A 135 4.80 -13.73 -6.04
C THR A 135 5.37 -14.17 -4.68
N SER A 136 4.59 -14.94 -3.91
CA SER A 136 5.02 -15.43 -2.60
C SER A 136 5.80 -16.74 -2.68
N MET A 137 5.63 -17.52 -3.75
CA MET A 137 6.34 -18.77 -3.98
C MET A 137 6.72 -18.96 -5.45
N VAL A 138 7.97 -19.36 -5.69
CA VAL A 138 8.48 -19.73 -7.01
C VAL A 138 9.15 -21.10 -6.98
N THR A 139 9.02 -21.84 -8.08
CA THR A 139 9.82 -23.05 -8.30
C THR A 139 10.94 -22.76 -9.28
N ARG A 140 12.13 -23.30 -9.04
CA ARG A 140 13.31 -23.19 -9.91
C ARG A 140 14.00 -24.54 -10.06
N GLY A 141 14.55 -24.79 -11.25
CA GLY A 141 15.44 -25.92 -11.47
C GLY A 141 16.81 -25.67 -10.85
N HIS A 142 17.46 -26.72 -10.37
CA HIS A 142 18.80 -26.65 -9.76
C HIS A 142 19.85 -26.01 -10.69
N GLN A 143 19.69 -26.20 -12.00
CA GLN A 143 20.56 -25.65 -13.04
C GLN A 143 20.17 -24.24 -13.50
N GLN A 144 19.18 -23.60 -12.87
CA GLN A 144 18.74 -22.25 -13.21
C GLN A 144 19.24 -21.24 -12.20
N ASN A 145 19.58 -20.05 -12.70
CA ASN A 145 19.86 -18.91 -11.83
C ASN A 145 18.56 -18.45 -11.15
N LEU A 146 18.67 -18.01 -9.89
CA LEU A 146 17.61 -17.33 -9.18
C LEU A 146 17.93 -15.84 -9.13
N LEU A 147 17.07 -15.02 -9.74
CA LEU A 147 17.13 -13.56 -9.66
C LEU A 147 16.11 -13.06 -8.63
N LEU A 148 16.60 -12.32 -7.65
CA LEU A 148 15.81 -11.47 -6.77
C LEU A 148 16.06 -10.03 -7.18
N ASP A 149 15.05 -9.31 -7.65
CA ASP A 149 15.19 -7.91 -8.12
C ASP A 149 14.13 -7.00 -7.48
N PRO A 150 14.25 -6.74 -6.17
CA PRO A 150 13.37 -5.79 -5.50
C PRO A 150 13.49 -4.37 -6.05
N GLY A 151 14.62 -4.02 -6.70
CA GLY A 151 14.76 -2.74 -7.39
C GLY A 151 13.80 -2.58 -8.57
N ALA A 152 13.55 -3.65 -9.32
CA ALA A 152 12.65 -3.65 -10.46
C ALA A 152 11.18 -3.92 -10.07
N TYR A 153 10.94 -4.77 -9.06
CA TYR A 153 9.59 -5.30 -8.79
C TYR A 153 8.88 -4.69 -7.58
N SER A 154 9.60 -3.98 -6.69
CA SER A 154 8.96 -3.31 -5.54
C SER A 154 8.11 -2.13 -6.00
N VAL A 155 7.11 -1.78 -5.19
CA VAL A 155 6.14 -0.74 -5.50
C VAL A 155 6.07 0.26 -4.36
N ASP A 156 6.17 1.54 -4.72
CA ASP A 156 5.73 2.65 -3.88
C ASP A 156 4.28 2.99 -4.30
N PRO A 157 3.26 2.66 -3.49
CA PRO A 157 1.87 2.90 -3.89
C PRO A 157 1.50 4.38 -3.99
N ASP A 158 2.33 5.28 -3.46
CA ASP A 158 2.11 6.71 -3.52
C ASP A 158 2.69 7.30 -4.81
N GLU A 159 3.81 6.80 -5.29
CA GLU A 159 4.46 7.28 -6.52
C GLU A 159 3.97 6.53 -7.77
N ASP A 160 4.26 7.08 -8.95
CA ASP A 160 3.95 6.41 -10.22
C ASP A 160 5.00 5.36 -10.60
N SER A 161 6.20 5.47 -10.04
CA SER A 161 7.27 4.50 -10.21
C SER A 161 8.09 4.36 -8.94
N PHE A 162 8.60 3.15 -8.72
CA PHE A 162 9.50 2.86 -7.61
C PHE A 162 10.92 3.31 -7.96
N ASN A 163 11.50 4.17 -7.12
CA ASN A 163 12.86 4.65 -7.32
C ASN A 163 13.85 3.83 -6.49
N ALA A 164 14.43 2.80 -7.10
CA ALA A 164 15.35 1.88 -6.45
C ALA A 164 16.59 2.55 -5.83
N SER A 165 17.03 3.69 -6.36
CA SER A 165 18.21 4.43 -5.88
C SER A 165 18.02 5.09 -4.52
N LYS A 166 16.78 5.27 -4.07
CA LYS A 166 16.48 5.82 -2.74
C LYS A 166 16.65 4.80 -1.60
N TRP A 167 16.97 3.55 -1.91
CA TRP A 167 16.93 2.45 -0.94
C TRP A 167 18.26 1.74 -0.78
N LYS A 168 18.48 1.18 0.41
CA LYS A 168 19.49 0.18 0.71
C LYS A 168 18.79 -1.18 0.76
N TYR A 169 19.48 -2.22 0.30
CA TYR A 169 18.95 -3.57 0.19
C TYR A 169 19.85 -4.53 0.93
N GLU A 170 19.25 -5.34 1.78
CA GLU A 170 19.91 -6.42 2.48
C GLU A 170 19.12 -7.71 2.24
N TYR A 171 19.83 -8.77 1.88
CA TYR A 171 19.24 -10.05 1.54
C TYR A 171 19.57 -11.05 2.62
N TYR A 172 18.59 -11.87 2.93
CA TYR A 172 18.65 -12.88 3.97
C TYR A 172 18.05 -14.16 3.40
N CYS A 173 18.58 -15.30 3.83
CA CYS A 173 18.01 -16.56 3.41
C CYS A 173 18.18 -17.63 4.47
N ARG A 174 17.26 -18.59 4.48
CA ARG A 174 17.36 -19.81 5.26
C ARG A 174 16.75 -20.99 4.51
N ILE A 175 17.04 -22.19 4.97
CA ILE A 175 16.24 -23.36 4.63
C ILE A 175 14.86 -23.16 5.27
N TYR A 176 13.79 -23.35 4.50
CA TYR A 176 12.43 -23.18 5.00
C TYR A 176 12.07 -24.30 5.97
N ASP A 177 11.55 -23.91 7.13
CA ASP A 177 11.03 -24.80 8.16
C ASP A 177 9.83 -24.11 8.82
N GLU A 178 8.67 -24.77 8.78
CA GLU A 178 7.39 -24.27 9.31
C GLU A 178 7.42 -24.11 10.83
N SER A 179 8.34 -24.78 11.53
CA SER A 179 8.42 -24.76 12.99
C SER A 179 9.10 -23.52 13.57
N TYR A 180 9.66 -22.63 12.72
CA TYR A 180 10.40 -21.44 13.15
C TYR A 180 9.93 -20.14 12.49
N ASN A 181 9.82 -19.06 13.27
CA ASN A 181 9.60 -17.71 12.74
C ASN A 181 10.85 -17.17 11.99
N PHE A 182 10.67 -16.34 10.96
CA PHE A 182 11.77 -15.67 10.24
C PHE A 182 11.64 -14.15 10.30
N PRO A 183 12.63 -13.42 10.88
CA PRO A 183 13.77 -13.93 11.65
C PRO A 183 13.37 -14.64 12.95
N ASN A 184 14.18 -15.58 13.44
CA ASN A 184 13.97 -16.16 14.77
C ASN A 184 14.27 -15.08 15.83
N LEU A 185 13.35 -14.89 16.78
CA LEU A 185 13.40 -13.82 17.80
C LEU A 185 14.63 -13.90 18.73
N GLN A 186 15.32 -15.05 18.78
CA GLN A 186 16.41 -15.34 19.71
C GLN A 186 17.79 -15.42 19.04
N GLY A 187 17.87 -15.32 17.71
CA GLY A 187 19.14 -15.41 16.97
C GLY A 187 19.50 -14.11 16.25
N ILE A 188 20.71 -14.06 15.71
CA ILE A 188 21.19 -12.95 14.89
C ILE A 188 20.75 -13.20 13.45
N LEU A 189 20.07 -12.24 12.85
CA LEU A 189 19.72 -12.33 11.45
C LEU A 189 20.95 -12.01 10.59
N LEU A 190 21.55 -13.03 9.98
CA LEU A 190 22.76 -12.92 9.16
C LEU A 190 22.42 -12.67 7.69
N SER A 191 23.04 -11.67 7.07
CA SER A 191 22.87 -11.44 5.64
C SER A 191 23.38 -12.62 4.82
N ILE A 192 22.87 -12.76 3.60
CA ILE A 192 23.18 -13.90 2.73
C ILE A 192 24.67 -13.99 2.37
N ASP A 193 25.38 -12.86 2.40
CA ASP A 193 26.81 -12.71 2.17
C ASP A 193 27.65 -12.66 3.47
N ASP A 194 27.02 -12.82 4.64
CA ASP A 194 27.73 -12.86 5.91
C ASP A 194 28.49 -14.19 6.08
N PRO A 195 29.81 -14.18 6.32
CA PRO A 195 30.59 -15.40 6.47
C PRO A 195 30.41 -16.08 7.84
N ARG A 196 29.72 -15.43 8.78
CA ARG A 196 29.48 -16.00 10.11
C ARG A 196 28.45 -17.13 10.04
N ILE A 197 28.54 -18.05 10.99
CA ILE A 197 27.58 -19.14 11.16
C ILE A 197 26.86 -18.90 12.48
N ASP A 198 25.55 -18.68 12.43
CA ASP A 198 24.66 -18.67 13.59
C ASP A 198 23.85 -19.97 13.60
N PRO A 199 24.05 -20.89 14.57
CA PRO A 199 23.28 -22.12 14.67
C PRO A 199 21.77 -21.89 14.84
N LEU A 200 21.36 -20.74 15.37
CA LEU A 200 19.95 -20.40 15.61
C LEU A 200 19.27 -19.78 14.37
N ASN A 201 20.06 -19.19 13.47
CA ASN A 201 19.64 -18.60 12.20
C ASN A 201 20.69 -18.87 11.11
N PRO A 202 20.90 -20.14 10.71
CA PRO A 202 21.90 -20.44 9.70
C PRO A 202 21.46 -19.83 8.37
N SER A 203 22.35 -19.04 7.74
CA SER A 203 22.09 -18.59 6.37
C SER A 203 22.07 -19.82 5.44
N CYS A 204 21.20 -19.82 4.44
CA CYS A 204 21.00 -20.96 3.54
C CYS A 204 22.26 -21.36 2.72
N LEU A 205 23.32 -20.55 2.77
CA LEU A 205 24.56 -20.72 2.03
C LEU A 205 25.80 -21.01 2.90
N THR A 206 25.63 -21.16 4.22
CA THR A 206 26.73 -21.15 5.22
C THR A 206 27.66 -22.37 5.27
N SER A 207 27.47 -23.39 4.42
CA SER A 207 28.24 -24.65 4.49
C SER A 207 29.11 -24.98 3.27
N ARG A 208 29.23 -24.07 2.29
CA ARG A 208 29.99 -24.35 1.07
C ARG A 208 31.41 -23.79 1.13
N SER A 209 32.32 -24.58 1.69
CA SER A 209 33.75 -24.35 1.54
C SER A 209 34.19 -24.71 0.11
N ASP A 210 35.06 -23.85 -0.43
CA ASP A 210 36.11 -24.19 -1.39
C ASP A 210 35.89 -24.09 -2.91
N ASN A 211 34.69 -23.78 -3.45
CA ASN A 211 34.55 -23.39 -4.88
C ASN A 211 33.27 -22.60 -5.21
N GLY A 212 33.07 -21.47 -4.52
CA GLY A 212 32.29 -20.34 -5.01
C GLY A 212 30.76 -20.48 -4.95
N THR A 213 30.15 -20.10 -3.84
CA THR A 213 28.82 -19.49 -3.88
C THR A 213 28.93 -18.20 -4.68
N GLN A 214 28.45 -18.24 -5.94
CA GLN A 214 28.51 -17.09 -6.83
C GLN A 214 27.24 -16.27 -6.64
N LEU A 215 27.31 -15.33 -5.69
CA LEU A 215 26.34 -14.26 -5.53
C LEU A 215 26.76 -13.10 -6.42
N ILE A 216 25.91 -12.73 -7.37
CA ILE A 216 26.12 -11.54 -8.21
C ILE A 216 25.12 -10.48 -7.78
N PHE A 217 25.61 -9.45 -7.10
CA PHE A 217 24.80 -8.29 -6.77
C PHE A 217 24.73 -7.34 -7.97
N GLY A 218 23.51 -6.88 -8.28
CA GLY A 218 23.32 -5.79 -9.24
C GLY A 218 24.07 -4.55 -8.76
N ASN A 219 24.96 -4.05 -9.60
CA ASN A 219 25.74 -2.85 -9.30
C ASN A 219 25.38 -1.73 -10.28
N LEU A 220 24.26 -1.06 -10.01
CA LEU A 220 24.02 0.25 -10.57
C LEU A 220 24.68 1.27 -9.65
N THR A 221 25.48 2.17 -10.20
CA THR A 221 26.17 3.25 -9.46
C THR A 221 25.23 4.07 -8.55
N LEU A 222 23.94 4.13 -8.91
CA LEU A 222 22.90 4.83 -8.17
C LEU A 222 22.08 3.92 -7.21
N SER A 223 22.10 2.60 -7.38
CA SER A 223 21.35 1.63 -6.55
C SER A 223 22.14 0.32 -6.33
N PRO A 224 23.27 0.38 -5.60
CA PRO A 224 24.07 -0.80 -5.34
C PRO A 224 23.26 -1.85 -4.58
N LYS A 225 23.38 -3.11 -5.02
CA LYS A 225 22.68 -4.29 -4.50
C LYS A 225 21.15 -4.27 -4.68
N SER A 226 20.59 -3.47 -5.59
CA SER A 226 19.13 -3.49 -5.84
C SER A 226 18.60 -4.80 -6.42
N SER A 227 19.49 -5.66 -6.93
CA SER A 227 19.20 -7.03 -7.31
C SER A 227 20.29 -7.99 -6.81
N LEU A 228 19.93 -9.27 -6.72
CA LEU A 228 20.78 -10.38 -6.34
C LEU A 228 20.50 -11.56 -7.27
N THR A 229 21.53 -12.02 -7.97
CA THR A 229 21.50 -13.29 -8.70
C THR A 229 22.26 -14.34 -7.93
N ILE A 230 21.59 -15.43 -7.62
CA ILE A 230 22.18 -16.65 -7.07
C ILE A 230 22.38 -17.60 -8.25
N LEU A 231 23.63 -17.93 -8.55
CA LEU A 231 23.92 -18.76 -9.71
C LEU A 231 23.45 -20.20 -9.53
N ALA A 232 23.15 -20.83 -10.66
CA ALA A 232 22.85 -22.25 -10.79
C ALA A 232 23.80 -23.13 -9.97
N GLY A 233 23.25 -24.17 -9.35
CA GLY A 233 24.02 -25.10 -8.53
C GLY A 233 24.43 -24.57 -7.15
N SER A 234 24.07 -23.32 -6.78
CA SER A 234 24.36 -22.76 -5.44
C SER A 234 23.41 -23.27 -4.36
N LEU A 235 22.16 -23.62 -4.72
CA LEU A 235 21.13 -24.16 -3.83
C LEU A 235 20.98 -25.66 -4.04
N GLN A 236 20.69 -26.42 -2.98
CA GLN A 236 20.43 -27.86 -3.06
C GLN A 236 19.07 -28.14 -3.69
N SER A 237 18.99 -29.20 -4.50
CA SER A 237 17.73 -29.70 -5.03
C SER A 237 16.83 -30.33 -3.97
N ASN A 238 15.54 -30.40 -4.28
CA ASN A 238 14.48 -30.96 -3.43
C ASN A 238 14.40 -30.27 -2.06
N GLN A 239 14.73 -28.98 -2.04
CA GLN A 239 14.73 -28.14 -0.85
C GLN A 239 13.96 -26.85 -1.13
N THR A 240 13.14 -26.44 -0.15
CA THR A 240 12.53 -25.12 -0.13
C THR A 240 13.36 -24.18 0.72
N TYR A 241 13.59 -22.98 0.19
CA TYR A 241 14.31 -21.89 0.83
C TYR A 241 13.36 -20.73 1.06
N GLN A 242 13.57 -20.00 2.15
CA GLN A 242 12.89 -18.73 2.40
C GLN A 242 13.89 -17.60 2.24
N PHE A 243 13.59 -16.69 1.33
CA PHE A 243 14.35 -15.47 1.11
C PHE A 243 13.60 -14.28 1.69
N MET A 244 14.34 -13.35 2.25
CA MET A 244 13.85 -12.07 2.71
C MET A 244 14.73 -10.96 2.16
N VAL A 245 14.10 -9.92 1.63
CA VAL A 245 14.75 -8.64 1.36
C VAL A 245 14.29 -7.65 2.41
N TYR A 246 15.24 -7.02 3.09
CA TYR A 246 15.00 -5.85 3.91
C TYR A 246 15.45 -4.60 3.15
N MET A 247 14.57 -3.60 3.13
CA MET A 247 14.77 -2.35 2.41
C MET A 247 14.67 -1.19 3.38
N GLU A 248 15.67 -0.32 3.35
CA GLU A 248 15.72 0.89 4.19
C GLU A 248 15.94 2.13 3.32
N ASN A 249 15.15 3.17 3.53
CA ASN A 249 15.31 4.41 2.79
C ASN A 249 16.61 5.12 3.19
N ARG A 250 17.43 5.48 2.20
CA ARG A 250 18.76 6.09 2.39
C ARG A 250 18.72 7.44 3.09
N GLN A 251 17.65 8.20 2.92
CA GLN A 251 17.49 9.53 3.52
C GLN A 251 16.73 9.48 4.85
N ASN A 252 15.89 8.45 5.06
CA ASN A 252 15.09 8.30 6.27
C ASN A 252 15.00 6.84 6.70
N SER A 253 15.87 6.43 7.63
CA SER A 253 15.94 5.05 8.14
C SER A 253 14.68 4.57 8.87
N SER A 254 13.76 5.47 9.24
CA SER A 254 12.47 5.10 9.83
C SER A 254 11.49 4.54 8.79
N VAL A 255 11.77 4.71 7.50
CA VAL A 255 10.96 4.13 6.42
C VAL A 255 11.64 2.85 5.95
N GLN A 256 11.00 1.73 6.25
CA GLN A 256 11.51 0.39 6.01
C GLN A 256 10.42 -0.46 5.34
N ALA A 257 10.84 -1.46 4.57
CA ALA A 257 9.96 -2.46 4.01
C ALA A 257 10.66 -3.82 3.96
N THR A 258 9.89 -4.87 4.12
CA THR A 258 10.39 -6.24 4.11
C THR A 258 9.56 -7.05 3.14
N GLY A 259 10.24 -7.77 2.25
CA GLY A 259 9.63 -8.66 1.26
C GLY A 259 10.12 -10.08 1.47
N TYR A 260 9.26 -11.06 1.23
CA TYR A 260 9.57 -12.48 1.39
C TYR A 260 9.21 -13.26 0.12
N VAL A 261 9.96 -14.33 -0.15
CA VAL A 261 9.62 -15.30 -1.19
C VAL A 261 10.09 -16.70 -0.79
N LEU A 262 9.25 -17.69 -0.99
CA LEU A 262 9.61 -19.10 -0.91
C LEU A 262 10.12 -19.59 -2.27
N VAL A 263 11.27 -20.26 -2.27
CA VAL A 263 11.87 -20.80 -3.48
C VAL A 263 12.04 -22.30 -3.31
N THR A 264 11.29 -23.09 -4.07
CA THR A 264 11.47 -24.54 -4.14
C THR A 264 12.41 -24.87 -5.28
N VAL A 265 13.52 -25.54 -4.96
CA VAL A 265 14.52 -25.97 -5.94
C VAL A 265 14.29 -27.44 -6.26
N THR A 266 14.24 -27.78 -7.55
CA THR A 266 13.98 -29.16 -8.02
C THR A 266 15.08 -29.64 -8.96
N ASP A 267 15.28 -30.96 -9.05
CA ASP A 267 16.29 -31.56 -9.94
C ASP A 267 15.93 -31.45 -11.43
N THR A 268 14.65 -31.27 -11.73
CA THR A 268 14.19 -31.09 -13.11
C THR A 268 14.28 -29.63 -13.52
N GLN A 269 14.08 -29.34 -14.81
CA GLN A 269 13.84 -27.97 -15.28
C GLN A 269 12.31 -27.76 -15.28
N PRO A 270 11.70 -27.38 -14.15
CA PRO A 270 10.27 -27.18 -14.08
C PRO A 270 9.88 -26.01 -14.99
N GLN A 271 8.68 -26.09 -15.57
CA GLN A 271 8.04 -24.89 -16.09
C GLN A 271 7.87 -23.92 -14.91
N LEU A 272 8.31 -22.68 -15.09
CA LEU A 272 8.26 -21.70 -14.01
C LEU A 272 6.80 -21.40 -13.69
N VAL A 273 6.38 -21.75 -12.47
CA VAL A 273 5.07 -21.41 -11.92
C VAL A 273 5.29 -20.32 -10.88
N ALA A 274 4.69 -19.15 -11.12
CA ALA A 274 4.54 -18.10 -10.13
C ALA A 274 3.11 -18.14 -9.59
N VAL A 275 2.93 -18.09 -8.27
CA VAL A 275 1.64 -17.96 -7.62
C VAL A 275 1.58 -16.63 -6.88
N GLY A 276 0.67 -15.76 -7.27
CA GLY A 276 0.52 -14.44 -6.68
C GLY A 276 -0.92 -13.96 -6.67
N CYS A 277 -1.11 -12.76 -6.13
CA CYS A 277 -2.40 -12.09 -6.13
C CYS A 277 -2.65 -11.33 -7.43
N VAL A 278 -3.77 -11.61 -8.10
CA VAL A 278 -4.18 -10.90 -9.33
C VAL A 278 -4.36 -9.40 -9.09
N ILE A 279 -4.82 -9.00 -7.90
CA ILE A 279 -5.00 -7.60 -7.53
C ILE A 279 -4.19 -7.34 -6.25
N GLY A 280 -2.99 -6.77 -6.39
CA GLY A 280 -2.05 -6.58 -5.28
C GLY A 280 -2.61 -5.76 -4.10
N VAL A 281 -3.50 -4.80 -4.36
CA VAL A 281 -4.14 -3.98 -3.31
C VAL A 281 -5.20 -4.73 -2.50
N MET A 282 -5.69 -5.87 -3.00
CA MET A 282 -6.67 -6.69 -2.31
C MET A 282 -6.03 -7.75 -1.42
N CYS A 283 -4.71 -7.82 -1.35
CA CYS A 283 -4.03 -8.86 -0.60
C CYS A 283 -3.28 -8.31 0.60
N VAL A 284 -3.41 -9.02 1.71
CA VAL A 284 -2.84 -8.67 3.00
C VAL A 284 -1.86 -9.79 3.36
N PRO A 285 -0.63 -9.47 3.81
CA PRO A 285 0.27 -10.48 4.31
C PRO A 285 -0.37 -11.20 5.50
N ASN A 286 -0.44 -12.53 5.44
CA ASN A 286 -0.82 -13.34 6.60
C ASN A 286 0.32 -13.36 7.65
N GLN A 287 0.14 -14.10 8.74
CA GLN A 287 1.17 -14.25 9.77
C GLN A 287 2.46 -14.91 9.27
N GLU A 288 2.42 -15.54 8.09
CA GLU A 288 3.55 -16.17 7.41
C GLU A 288 4.12 -15.29 6.28
N PHE A 289 3.67 -14.03 6.20
CA PHE A 289 4.07 -13.04 5.20
C PHE A 289 3.72 -13.40 3.75
N GLN A 290 2.84 -14.38 3.57
CA GLN A 290 2.24 -14.67 2.27
C GLN A 290 1.15 -13.63 2.00
N VAL A 291 1.23 -12.99 0.84
CA VAL A 291 0.25 -12.00 0.40
C VAL A 291 -1.01 -12.75 -0.04
N LEU A 292 -1.99 -12.85 0.86
CA LEU A 292 -3.24 -13.58 0.64
C LEU A 292 -4.39 -12.60 0.45
N ASN A 293 -5.31 -12.91 -0.45
CA ASN A 293 -6.54 -12.14 -0.61
C ASN A 293 -7.49 -12.45 0.56
N PRO A 294 -7.80 -11.53 1.50
CA PRO A 294 -8.82 -11.71 2.54
C PRO A 294 -10.24 -12.02 2.04
N THR A 295 -10.51 -11.96 0.73
CA THR A 295 -11.80 -12.40 0.20
C THR A 295 -11.87 -13.94 0.09
N THR A 296 -13.07 -14.50 0.22
CA THR A 296 -13.33 -15.95 0.05
C THR A 296 -13.13 -16.44 -1.40
N GLN A 297 -12.66 -15.58 -2.30
CA GLN A 297 -12.40 -15.88 -3.70
C GLN A 297 -10.89 -15.78 -3.96
N VAL A 298 -10.26 -16.93 -4.13
CA VAL A 298 -8.84 -17.01 -4.49
C VAL A 298 -8.75 -16.99 -6.02
N ALA A 299 -8.21 -15.91 -6.58
CA ALA A 299 -7.80 -15.87 -7.97
C ALA A 299 -6.33 -16.30 -8.04
N LEU A 300 -6.10 -17.59 -8.31
CA LEU A 300 -4.77 -18.11 -8.61
C LEU A 300 -4.51 -17.86 -10.09
N PHE A 301 -3.36 -17.31 -10.41
CA PHE A 301 -2.90 -17.22 -11.78
C PHE A 301 -1.52 -17.87 -11.86
N THR A 302 -1.28 -18.57 -12.96
CA THR A 302 0.00 -19.20 -13.26
C THR A 302 0.47 -18.62 -14.58
N VAL A 303 1.64 -17.98 -14.57
CA VAL A 303 2.29 -17.49 -15.78
C VAL A 303 3.61 -18.21 -15.93
N CYS A 304 3.89 -18.68 -17.14
CA CYS A 304 5.23 -19.12 -17.49
C CYS A 304 6.10 -17.90 -17.80
N VAL A 305 7.19 -17.76 -17.05
CA VAL A 305 8.07 -16.58 -17.11
C VAL A 305 9.24 -16.78 -18.08
N ASP A 306 9.22 -17.84 -18.92
CA ASP A 306 10.31 -18.27 -19.81
C ASP A 306 9.78 -19.02 -21.06
N ILE A 307 10.60 -19.88 -21.70
CA ILE A 307 10.24 -20.69 -22.86
C ILE A 307 9.18 -21.76 -22.49
N CYS A 308 7.91 -21.43 -22.67
CA CYS A 308 6.80 -22.38 -22.62
C CYS A 308 6.08 -22.44 -23.96
N PRO A 309 6.30 -23.50 -24.78
CA PRO A 309 5.60 -23.59 -26.05
C PRO A 309 4.10 -23.84 -25.86
N ILE A 310 3.68 -24.65 -24.87
CA ILE A 310 2.28 -24.96 -24.55
C ILE A 310 2.14 -25.37 -23.08
N ILE A 311 1.18 -24.79 -22.34
CA ILE A 311 0.72 -25.29 -21.04
C ILE A 311 -0.36 -26.34 -21.30
N LEU A 312 -0.06 -27.62 -21.02
CA LEU A 312 -0.95 -28.73 -21.34
C LEU A 312 -1.99 -29.02 -20.24
N ASN A 313 -1.62 -28.88 -18.97
CA ASN A 313 -2.51 -29.12 -17.85
C ASN A 313 -2.01 -28.36 -16.61
N ILE A 314 -2.94 -27.79 -15.84
CA ILE A 314 -2.69 -27.24 -14.50
C ILE A 314 -3.65 -27.96 -13.57
N SER A 315 -3.13 -28.83 -12.72
CA SER A 315 -3.90 -29.47 -11.66
C SER A 315 -3.59 -28.80 -10.32
N TRP A 316 -4.64 -28.32 -9.65
CA TRP A 316 -4.58 -27.77 -8.30
C TRP A 316 -4.92 -28.85 -7.26
#